data_AF-A0A8D6V3C0-F1
#
_entry.id   AF-A0A8D6V3C0-F1
#
_cell.length_a   1.000
_cell.length_b   1.000
_cell.length_c   1.000
_cell.angle_alpha   90.00
_cell.angle_beta   90.00
_cell.angle_gamma   90.00
#
_symmetry.space_group_name_H-M   'P 1'
#
loop_
_entity.id
_entity.type
_entity.pdbx_description
1 polymer ?
#
loop_
_entity_poly.entity_id
_entity_poly.type
_entity_poly.pdbx_seq_one_letter_code
_entity_poly.pdbx_strand_id
1 'polypeptide(L)'
;MKPVALPGGSWEKLFPRALALIDEISQYGGITDPFWTLGGGTVLMFRHRHRLSKDIDIFVPDPQYLGFVTPRLSDSAADLTQDYTEQPGAFVKLQFEEGEVDFVAAPNLLNDAWDTWDIGGRAVKVETAAEIIAKKDVPPWRSGHGA
;
A
#
# COMPACT_ATOMS: atom_id res chain seq x y z
N MET A 1 8.83 10.59 -12.58
CA MET A 1 8.15 10.83 -13.87
C MET A 1 7.01 9.84 -14.03
N LYS A 2 5.78 10.32 -14.28
CA LYS A 2 4.60 9.49 -14.56
C LYS A 2 4.69 8.91 -15.98
N PRO A 3 4.44 7.60 -16.20
CA PRO A 3 4.40 7.03 -17.55
C PRO A 3 3.16 7.50 -18.32
N VAL A 4 3.24 7.49 -19.66
CA VAL A 4 2.11 7.83 -20.55
C VAL A 4 0.95 6.82 -20.42
N ALA A 5 1.28 5.55 -20.20
CA ALA A 5 0.33 4.47 -19.95
C ALA A 5 0.91 3.51 -18.91
N LEU A 6 0.05 3.03 -18.01
CA LEU A 6 0.43 1.99 -17.05
C LEU A 6 0.49 0.62 -17.76
N PRO A 7 1.48 -0.23 -17.45
CA PRO A 7 1.52 -1.59 -17.97
C PRO A 7 0.35 -2.42 -17.43
N GLY A 8 -0.20 -3.36 -18.22
CA GLY A 8 -1.20 -4.30 -17.70
C GLY A 8 -0.59 -5.31 -16.72
N GLY A 9 -1.41 -5.92 -15.86
CA GLY A 9 -0.95 -6.93 -14.91
C GLY A 9 -1.90 -7.20 -13.75
N SER A 10 -1.49 -8.03 -12.79
CA SER A 10 -2.30 -8.41 -11.62
C SER A 10 -2.83 -7.21 -10.83
N TRP A 11 -2.11 -6.09 -10.84
CA TRP A 11 -2.51 -4.85 -10.18
C TRP A 11 -3.90 -4.36 -10.61
N GLU A 12 -4.33 -4.61 -11.86
CA GLU A 12 -5.64 -4.18 -12.37
C GLU A 12 -6.81 -4.83 -11.60
N LYS A 13 -6.57 -6.00 -11.00
CA LYS A 13 -7.54 -6.73 -10.16
C LYS A 13 -7.29 -6.53 -8.67
N LEU A 14 -6.03 -6.42 -8.25
CA LEU A 14 -5.65 -6.28 -6.84
C LEU A 14 -5.87 -4.86 -6.31
N PHE A 15 -5.57 -3.83 -7.11
CA PHE A 15 -5.65 -2.44 -6.68
C PHE A 15 -7.08 -2.00 -6.31
N PRO A 16 -8.14 -2.37 -7.05
CA PRO A 16 -9.51 -2.10 -6.62
C PRO A 16 -9.86 -2.69 -5.25
N ARG A 17 -9.32 -3.87 -4.91
CA ARG A 17 -9.53 -4.50 -3.59
C ARG A 17 -8.83 -3.71 -2.48
N ALA A 18 -7.61 -3.24 -2.74
CA ALA A 18 -6.90 -2.35 -1.82
C ALA A 18 -7.65 -1.03 -1.59
N LEU A 19 -8.19 -0.43 -2.66
CA LEU A 19 -8.99 0.80 -2.56
C LEU A 19 -10.27 0.60 -1.76
N ALA A 20 -10.97 -0.52 -1.94
CA ALA A 20 -12.16 -0.84 -1.14
C ALA A 20 -11.84 -0.84 0.36
N LEU A 21 -10.74 -1.49 0.77
CA LEU A 21 -10.30 -1.52 2.16
C LEU A 21 -9.84 -0.15 2.68
N ILE A 22 -9.24 0.69 1.84
CA ILE A 22 -8.89 2.07 2.20
C ILE A 22 -10.14 2.91 2.48
N ASP A 23 -11.19 2.74 1.67
CA ASP A 23 -12.45 3.44 1.87
C ASP A 23 -13.11 2.99 3.21
N GLU A 24 -12.93 1.74 3.64
CA GLU A 24 -13.38 1.26 4.95
C GLU A 24 -12.66 1.91 6.14
N ILE A 25 -11.35 2.20 6.00
CA ILE A 25 -10.60 2.99 7.01
C ILE A 25 -11.28 4.35 7.18
N SER A 26 -11.69 4.97 6.09
CA SER A 26 -12.35 6.28 6.16
C SER A 26 -13.74 6.18 6.81
N GLN A 27 -14.53 5.18 6.42
CA GLN A 27 -15.89 4.99 6.89
C GLN A 27 -15.96 4.62 8.38
N TYR A 28 -15.16 3.64 8.83
CA TYR A 28 -15.25 3.10 10.19
C TYR A 28 -14.20 3.67 11.15
N GLY A 29 -13.08 4.17 10.64
CA GLY A 29 -12.05 4.79 11.48
C GLY A 29 -12.40 6.21 11.93
N GLY A 30 -13.44 6.82 11.36
CA GLY A 30 -13.74 8.24 11.57
C GLY A 30 -12.67 9.18 11.00
N ILE A 31 -11.80 8.65 10.14
CA ILE A 31 -10.68 9.38 9.55
C ILE A 31 -11.13 9.92 8.19
N THR A 32 -11.33 11.22 8.12
CA THR A 32 -11.59 11.88 6.85
C THR A 32 -10.29 11.93 6.04
N ASP A 33 -10.30 11.35 4.84
CA ASP A 33 -9.13 11.26 3.93
C ASP A 33 -7.89 10.60 4.58
N PRO A 34 -7.93 9.29 4.89
CA PRO A 34 -6.79 8.60 5.49
C PRO A 34 -5.54 8.74 4.61
N PHE A 35 -4.40 9.00 5.24
CA PHE A 35 -3.15 9.12 4.50
C PHE A 35 -2.57 7.75 4.19
N TRP A 36 -2.25 7.51 2.92
CA TRP A 36 -1.56 6.30 2.45
C TRP A 36 -0.78 6.60 1.16
N THR A 37 0.21 5.76 0.86
CA THR A 37 0.96 5.78 -0.40
C THR A 37 0.97 4.41 -1.06
N LEU A 38 0.98 4.38 -2.40
CA LEU A 38 1.26 3.18 -3.19
C LEU A 38 2.76 3.14 -3.48
N GLY A 39 3.43 2.03 -3.18
CA GLY A 39 4.88 1.91 -3.32
C GLY A 39 5.36 0.56 -3.85
N GLY A 40 6.59 0.21 -3.45
CA GLY A 40 7.17 -1.11 -3.69
C GLY A 40 7.31 -1.54 -5.15
N GLY A 41 7.13 -2.84 -5.40
CA GLY A 41 7.47 -3.48 -6.67
C GLY A 41 6.60 -2.99 -7.84
N THR A 42 5.30 -2.82 -7.59
CA THR A 42 4.34 -2.36 -8.59
C THR A 42 4.62 -0.94 -9.05
N VAL A 43 5.06 -0.04 -8.17
CA VAL A 43 5.43 1.32 -8.57
C VAL A 43 6.71 1.35 -9.40
N LEU A 44 7.70 0.51 -9.09
CA LEU A 44 8.88 0.36 -9.94
C LEU A 44 8.52 -0.21 -11.32
N MET A 45 7.57 -1.14 -11.39
CA MET A 45 7.01 -1.61 -12.65
C MET A 45 6.35 -0.46 -13.43
N PHE A 46 5.52 0.37 -12.79
CA PHE A 46 4.88 1.51 -13.46
C PHE A 46 5.88 2.54 -13.98
N ARG A 47 6.83 2.96 -13.14
CA ARG A 47 7.78 4.04 -13.46
C ARG A 47 8.86 3.59 -14.45
N HIS A 48 9.34 2.36 -14.35
CA HIS A 48 10.56 1.91 -15.01
C HIS A 48 10.40 0.63 -15.83
N ARG A 49 9.20 0.04 -15.90
CA ARG A 49 8.97 -1.31 -16.46
C ARG A 49 9.90 -2.36 -15.85
N HIS A 50 10.22 -2.16 -14.56
CA HIS A 50 11.11 -3.02 -13.81
C HIS A 50 10.35 -4.28 -13.39
N ARG A 51 10.44 -5.33 -14.22
CA ARG A 51 9.76 -6.64 -14.14
C ARG A 51 8.24 -6.55 -13.91
N LEU A 52 7.55 -7.68 -14.03
CA LEU A 52 6.16 -7.77 -13.60
C LEU A 52 6.12 -7.98 -12.08
N SER A 53 5.28 -7.22 -11.38
CA SER A 53 4.96 -7.44 -9.96
C SER A 53 3.52 -7.97 -9.84
N LYS A 54 3.33 -8.83 -8.84
CA LYS A 54 2.01 -9.35 -8.45
C LYS A 54 1.59 -8.83 -7.08
N ASP A 55 2.24 -7.77 -6.60
CA ASP A 55 2.11 -7.27 -5.24
C ASP A 55 1.55 -5.85 -5.30
N ILE A 56 0.59 -5.50 -4.44
CA ILE A 56 0.18 -4.12 -4.20
C ILE A 56 0.67 -3.72 -2.82
N ASP A 57 1.69 -2.87 -2.76
CA ASP A 57 2.22 -2.35 -1.51
C ASP A 57 1.55 -1.01 -1.15
N ILE A 58 0.70 -1.02 -0.14
CA ILE A 58 0.09 0.17 0.47
C ILE A 58 0.82 0.49 1.78
N PHE A 59 1.37 1.69 1.88
CA PHE A 59 2.01 2.15 3.10
C PHE A 59 1.09 3.12 3.84
N VAL A 60 0.93 2.88 5.13
CA VAL A 60 0.16 3.72 6.05
C VAL A 60 1.09 4.20 7.17
N PRO A 61 1.10 5.48 7.53
CA PRO A 61 2.00 6.00 8.56
C PRO A 61 1.53 5.64 9.98
N ASP A 62 0.22 5.42 10.15
CA ASP A 62 -0.38 5.06 11.44
C ASP A 62 -0.68 3.54 11.47
N PRO A 63 -0.01 2.77 12.35
CA PRO A 63 -0.27 1.35 12.50
C PRO A 63 -1.72 0.99 12.89
N GLN A 64 -2.49 1.94 13.43
CA GLN A 64 -3.90 1.71 13.76
C GLN A 64 -4.74 1.38 12.52
N TYR A 65 -4.30 1.82 11.33
CA TYR A 65 -5.02 1.58 10.09
C TYR A 65 -5.05 0.08 9.75
N LEU A 66 -4.08 -0.69 10.23
CA LEU A 66 -4.01 -2.14 10.03
C LEU A 66 -5.21 -2.87 10.67
N GLY A 67 -5.79 -2.30 11.74
CA GLY A 67 -6.95 -2.89 12.41
C GLY A 67 -8.21 -2.93 11.54
N PHE A 68 -8.32 -2.06 10.52
CA PHE A 68 -9.48 -1.99 9.62
C PHE A 68 -9.34 -2.89 8.39
N VAL A 69 -8.14 -3.40 8.12
CA VAL A 69 -7.82 -4.17 6.90
C VAL A 69 -7.40 -5.61 7.20
N THR A 70 -7.28 -5.99 8.47
CA THR A 70 -7.06 -7.39 8.86
C THR A 70 -8.37 -8.19 8.85
N PRO A 71 -8.42 -9.36 8.18
CA PRO A 71 -9.58 -10.27 8.19
C PRO A 71 -10.00 -10.71 9.60
N ARG A 72 -9.09 -10.63 10.60
CA ARG A 72 -9.44 -10.97 11.98
C ARG A 72 -10.40 -9.96 12.64
N LEU A 73 -10.38 -8.71 12.19
CA LEU A 73 -11.09 -7.59 12.83
C LEU A 73 -12.05 -6.86 11.88
N SER A 74 -12.00 -7.16 10.58
CA SER A 74 -12.75 -6.49 9.54
C SER A 74 -13.47 -7.52 8.69
N ASP A 75 -14.81 -7.54 8.77
CA ASP A 75 -15.65 -8.42 7.96
C ASP A 75 -15.44 -8.12 6.47
N SER A 76 -15.29 -6.84 6.09
CA SER A 76 -14.99 -6.45 4.71
C SER A 76 -13.67 -7.05 4.20
N ALA A 77 -12.64 -7.15 5.05
CA ALA A 77 -11.39 -7.81 4.70
C ALA A 77 -11.53 -9.35 4.65
N ALA A 78 -12.28 -9.94 5.58
CA ALA A 78 -12.54 -11.38 5.63
C ALA A 78 -13.38 -11.88 4.44
N ASP A 79 -14.31 -11.06 3.96
CA ASP A 79 -15.13 -11.33 2.77
C ASP A 79 -14.29 -11.33 1.48
N LEU A 80 -13.19 -10.55 1.45
CA LEU A 80 -12.25 -10.56 0.34
C LEU A 80 -11.36 -11.81 0.36
N THR A 81 -10.79 -12.15 1.51
CA THR A 81 -9.97 -13.36 1.67
C THR A 81 -9.79 -13.73 3.15
N GLN A 82 -9.71 -15.02 3.43
CA GLN A 82 -9.28 -15.56 4.73
C GLN A 82 -7.85 -16.10 4.70
N ASP A 83 -7.18 -16.04 3.54
CA ASP A 83 -5.76 -16.37 3.41
C ASP A 83 -4.92 -15.09 3.60
N TYR A 84 -4.37 -14.93 4.80
CA TYR A 84 -3.61 -13.75 5.16
C TYR A 84 -2.51 -14.07 6.18
N THR A 85 -1.50 -13.21 6.22
CA THR A 85 -0.49 -13.18 7.30
C THR A 85 -0.42 -11.78 7.86
N GLU A 86 -0.31 -11.64 9.17
CA GLU A 86 -0.18 -10.34 9.82
C GLU A 86 0.94 -10.34 10.86
N GLN A 87 1.53 -9.17 11.06
CA GLN A 87 2.33 -8.85 12.22
C GLN A 87 1.74 -7.59 12.87
N PRO A 88 1.17 -7.70 14.09
CA PRO A 88 0.53 -6.57 14.76
C PRO A 88 1.44 -5.34 14.81
N GLY A 89 0.91 -4.20 14.37
CA GLY A 89 1.63 -2.92 14.34
C GLY A 89 2.66 -2.78 13.21
N ALA A 90 2.87 -3.80 12.37
CA ALA A 90 3.85 -3.78 11.29
C ALA A 90 3.20 -3.98 9.90
N PHE A 91 2.43 -5.05 9.69
CA PHE A 91 1.81 -5.30 8.39
C PHE A 91 0.62 -6.25 8.44
N VAL A 92 -0.19 -6.21 7.38
CA VAL A 92 -1.20 -7.20 7.00
C VAL A 92 -1.00 -7.54 5.51
N LYS A 93 -0.82 -8.82 5.19
CA LYS A 93 -0.65 -9.34 3.82
C LYS A 93 -1.84 -10.20 3.45
N LEU A 94 -2.58 -9.82 2.43
CA LEU A 94 -3.78 -10.51 1.95
C LEU A 94 -3.45 -11.28 0.66
N GLN A 95 -3.72 -12.59 0.64
CA GLN A 95 -3.46 -13.44 -0.52
C GLN A 95 -4.70 -13.59 -1.40
N PHE A 96 -4.48 -13.50 -2.71
CA PHE A 96 -5.47 -13.75 -3.76
C PHE A 96 -4.87 -14.61 -4.86
N GLU A 97 -5.72 -15.18 -5.73
CA GLU A 97 -5.27 -15.94 -6.90
C GLU A 97 -4.34 -15.12 -7.81
N GLU A 98 -4.58 -13.82 -7.94
CA GLU A 98 -3.79 -12.96 -8.82
C GLU A 98 -2.47 -12.45 -8.21
N GLY A 99 -2.34 -12.52 -6.88
CA GLY A 99 -1.19 -12.00 -6.13
C GLY A 99 -1.55 -11.50 -4.74
N GLU A 100 -0.72 -10.59 -4.21
CA GLU A 100 -0.73 -10.16 -2.81
C GLU A 100 -1.12 -8.68 -2.69
N VAL A 101 -1.89 -8.33 -1.66
CA VAL A 101 -2.10 -6.93 -1.23
C VAL A 101 -1.51 -6.76 0.16
N ASP A 102 -0.53 -5.89 0.27
CA ASP A 102 0.21 -5.59 1.48
C ASP A 102 -0.20 -4.23 2.03
N PHE A 103 -0.63 -4.21 3.28
CA PHE A 103 -0.72 -2.99 4.07
C PHE A 103 0.43 -2.97 5.06
N VAL A 104 1.30 -1.98 4.96
CA VAL A 104 2.52 -1.87 5.76
C VAL A 104 2.49 -0.57 6.57
N ALA A 105 2.64 -0.70 7.88
CA ALA A 105 2.80 0.44 8.78
C ALA A 105 4.23 0.99 8.66
N ALA A 106 4.40 2.04 7.87
CA ALA A 106 5.67 2.73 7.71
C ALA A 106 5.45 4.20 7.35
N PRO A 107 6.12 5.14 8.05
CA PRO A 107 6.11 6.54 7.64
C PRO A 107 6.89 6.73 6.33
N ASN A 108 6.69 7.90 5.70
CA ASN A 108 7.58 8.36 4.65
C ASN A 108 8.95 8.73 5.25
N LEU A 109 10.03 8.43 4.53
CA LEU A 109 11.39 8.69 4.95
C LEU A 109 11.98 9.96 4.31
N LEU A 110 11.47 10.34 3.14
CA LEU A 110 11.90 11.52 2.39
C LEU A 110 10.83 12.62 2.36
N ASN A 111 11.25 13.86 2.13
CA ASN A 111 10.33 15.00 1.99
C ASN A 111 9.56 14.95 0.66
N ASP A 112 10.21 14.47 -0.40
CA ASP A 112 9.67 14.25 -1.74
C ASP A 112 9.29 12.76 -1.96
N ALA A 113 8.62 12.19 -0.96
CA ALA A 113 8.33 10.76 -0.92
C ALA A 113 7.42 10.25 -2.04
N TRP A 114 6.57 11.09 -2.65
CA TRP A 114 5.58 10.66 -3.64
C TRP A 114 5.26 11.71 -4.71
N ASP A 115 4.71 11.24 -5.85
CA ASP A 115 3.99 12.05 -6.85
C ASP A 115 2.49 11.73 -6.80
N THR A 116 1.59 12.67 -7.12
CA THR A 116 0.15 12.37 -7.25
C THR A 116 -0.19 11.93 -8.68
N TRP A 117 -0.75 10.74 -8.83
CA TRP A 117 -1.19 10.21 -10.13
C TRP A 117 -2.69 9.91 -10.11
N ASP A 118 -3.39 10.28 -11.17
CA ASP A 118 -4.69 9.65 -11.47
C ASP A 118 -4.46 8.20 -11.94
N ILE A 119 -5.07 7.25 -11.21
CA ILE A 119 -5.11 5.82 -11.52
C ILE A 119 -6.57 5.37 -11.38
N GLY A 120 -7.22 5.03 -12.49
CA GLY A 120 -8.62 4.59 -12.49
C GLY A 120 -9.60 5.64 -11.96
N GLY A 121 -9.31 6.94 -12.12
CA GLY A 121 -10.14 8.03 -11.61
C GLY A 121 -9.94 8.34 -10.12
N ARG A 122 -8.99 7.68 -9.44
CA ARG A 122 -8.59 8.00 -8.06
C ARG A 122 -7.27 8.77 -8.09
N ALA A 123 -7.19 9.85 -7.29
CA ALA A 123 -5.93 10.51 -7.02
C ALA A 123 -5.10 9.68 -6.03
N VAL A 124 -3.98 9.12 -6.49
CA VAL A 124 -3.12 8.19 -5.74
C VAL A 124 -1.77 8.85 -5.45
N LYS A 125 -1.31 8.75 -4.21
CA LYS A 125 0.05 9.16 -3.81
C LYS A 125 1.00 8.01 -4.14
N VAL A 126 1.75 8.14 -5.24
CA VAL A 126 2.64 7.10 -5.78
C VAL A 126 4.07 7.40 -5.38
N GLU A 127 4.70 6.53 -4.59
CA GLU A 127 6.05 6.74 -4.06
C GLU A 127 7.08 6.99 -5.17
N THR A 128 8.07 7.82 -4.87
CA THR A 128 9.23 7.99 -5.75
C THR A 128 10.14 6.77 -5.65
N ALA A 129 10.94 6.53 -6.69
CA ALA A 129 11.93 5.46 -6.64
C ALA A 129 12.93 5.65 -5.49
N ALA A 130 13.23 6.91 -5.13
CA ALA A 130 14.09 7.26 -4.01
C ALA A 130 13.48 6.81 -2.67
N GLU A 131 12.18 7.06 -2.46
CA GLU A 131 11.46 6.62 -1.25
C GLU A 131 11.46 5.09 -1.14
N ILE A 132 11.16 4.39 -2.24
CA ILE A 132 11.14 2.93 -2.28
C ILE A 132 12.51 2.34 -1.92
N ILE A 133 13.59 2.92 -2.45
CA ILE A 133 14.95 2.51 -2.12
C ILE A 133 15.26 2.81 -0.65
N ALA A 134 14.92 4.00 -0.15
CA ALA A 134 15.13 4.39 1.25
C ALA A 134 14.44 3.41 2.21
N LYS A 135 13.18 3.05 1.97
CA LYS A 135 12.44 2.09 2.81
C LYS A 135 13.06 0.70 2.81
N LYS A 136 13.67 0.28 1.70
CA LYS A 136 14.34 -1.03 1.59
C LYS A 136 15.67 -1.07 2.33
N ASP A 137 16.40 0.04 2.31
CA ASP A 137 17.75 0.13 2.89
C ASP A 137 17.76 0.53 4.37
N VAL A 138 16.62 0.97 4.93
CA VAL A 138 16.50 1.27 6.37
C VAL A 138 16.31 -0.01 7.19
N PRO A 139 17.23 -0.32 8.12
CA PRO A 139 17.09 -1.47 9.00
C PRO A 139 15.94 -1.31 10.00
N PRO A 140 15.24 -2.40 10.40
CA PRO A 140 14.02 -2.35 11.21
C PRO A 140 14.17 -1.73 12.61
N TRP A 141 15.38 -1.43 13.10
CA TRP A 141 15.61 -0.79 14.40
C TRP A 141 15.83 0.73 14.33
N ARG A 142 15.74 1.37 13.16
CA ARG A 142 15.89 2.84 13.00
C ARG A 142 14.56 3.59 12.78
N SER A 143 13.44 2.90 12.65
CA SER A 143 12.11 3.50 12.46
C SER A 143 11.48 4.07 13.74
N GLY A 144 12.14 3.91 14.89
CA GLY A 144 11.67 4.44 16.18
C GLY A 144 12.71 5.32 16.84
N HIS A 145 12.95 6.52 16.33
CA HIS A 145 13.38 7.68 17.12
C HIS A 145 13.19 8.96 16.30
N GLY A 146 12.12 9.69 16.62
CA GLY A 146 11.88 11.04 16.13
C GLY A 146 11.06 11.80 17.16
N ALA A 147 11.79 12.52 18.03
CA ALA A 147 11.40 13.59 18.96
C ALA A 147 10.22 13.37 19.93
#